data_AF-A0A0S8JEU7-F1
#
_entry.id   AF-A0A0S8JEU7-F1
#
_cell.length_a   1.000
_cell.length_b   1.000
_cell.length_c   1.000
_cell.angle_alpha   90.00
_cell.angle_beta   90.00
_cell.angle_gamma   90.00
#
_symmetry.space_group_name_H-M   'P 1'
#
loop_
_entity.id
_entity.type
_entity.pdbx_description
1 polymer ?
#
loop_
_entity_poly.entity_id
_entity_poly.type
_entity_poly.pdbx_seq_one_letter_code
_entity_poly.pdbx_strand_id
1 'polypeptide(L)'
;MVPTFYAPPEQIANGRVALTGDEAHHAVHVLRRRVGDVITVVDGQGMELDVRVTRCSSFGVDGEIVGKRRRPRDPIAFVTLAQAIPKGQRIDVVIEKATEIGVSAIIPMMTARTVSD
;
A
#
# COMPACT_ATOMS: atom_id res chain seq x y z
N MET A 1 14.51 9.05 -0.28
CA MET A 1 13.45 8.22 -0.90
C MET A 1 12.18 9.05 -0.90
N VAL A 2 11.44 9.12 -2.02
CA VAL A 2 10.13 9.78 -2.04
C VAL A 2 9.13 8.83 -1.37
N PRO A 3 8.37 9.27 -0.35
CA PRO A 3 7.38 8.41 0.30
C PRO A 3 6.30 7.98 -0.69
N THR A 4 5.92 6.71 -0.61
CA THR A 4 4.85 6.11 -1.41
C THR A 4 3.63 5.93 -0.54
N PHE A 5 2.47 6.34 -1.05
CA PHE A 5 1.16 6.20 -0.41
C PHE A 5 0.34 5.16 -1.16
N TYR A 6 -0.52 4.43 -0.47
CA TYR A 6 -1.47 3.52 -1.09
C TYR A 6 -2.83 4.20 -1.29
N ALA A 7 -3.44 4.03 -2.46
CA ALA A 7 -4.82 4.42 -2.71
C ALA A 7 -5.49 3.32 -3.54
N PRO A 8 -6.49 2.59 -3.02
CA PRO A 8 -7.17 1.58 -3.81
C PRO A 8 -7.93 2.20 -5.00
N PRO A 9 -8.30 1.41 -6.03
CA PRO A 9 -8.90 1.92 -7.26
C PRO A 9 -10.14 2.82 -7.07
N GLU A 10 -10.96 2.57 -6.06
CA GLU A 10 -12.12 3.40 -5.71
C GLU A 10 -11.77 4.83 -5.29
N GLN A 11 -10.52 5.08 -4.89
CA GLN A 11 -9.98 6.40 -4.58
C GLN A 11 -9.31 7.08 -5.77
N ILE A 12 -9.32 6.42 -6.94
CA ILE A 12 -8.63 6.88 -8.15
C ILE A 12 -9.66 6.99 -9.29
N ALA A 13 -10.02 8.22 -9.65
CA ALA A 13 -10.99 8.46 -10.71
C ALA A 13 -10.69 9.75 -11.47
N ASN A 14 -11.00 9.78 -12.77
CA ASN A 14 -10.97 10.98 -13.60
C ASN A 14 -9.63 11.77 -13.53
N GLY A 15 -8.51 11.05 -13.49
CA GLY A 15 -7.18 11.68 -13.40
C GLY A 15 -6.84 12.25 -12.03
N ARG A 16 -7.56 11.87 -10.97
CA ARG A 16 -7.35 12.35 -9.60
C ARG A 16 -7.21 11.19 -8.62
N VAL A 17 -6.59 11.48 -7.48
CA VAL A 17 -6.47 10.58 -6.32
C VAL A 17 -6.99 11.30 -5.08
N ALA A 18 -7.74 10.59 -4.25
CA ALA A 18 -8.17 11.05 -2.93
C ALA A 18 -7.60 10.13 -1.84
N LEU A 19 -6.58 10.59 -1.10
CA LEU A 19 -6.10 9.86 0.08
C LEU A 19 -7.04 10.17 1.26
N THR A 20 -7.46 9.12 1.96
CA THR A 20 -8.32 9.20 3.15
C THR A 20 -7.72 8.42 4.32
N GLY A 21 -8.25 8.63 5.53
CA GLY A 21 -7.86 7.85 6.70
C GLY A 21 -6.35 7.95 6.99
N ASP A 22 -5.72 6.81 7.24
CA ASP A 22 -4.33 6.73 7.67
C ASP A 22 -3.34 7.30 6.65
N GLU A 23 -3.58 7.13 5.35
CA GLU A 23 -2.70 7.65 4.30
C GLU A 23 -2.75 9.18 4.21
N ALA A 24 -3.93 9.77 4.41
CA ALA A 24 -4.05 11.23 4.52
C ALA A 24 -3.36 11.76 5.77
N HIS A 25 -3.53 11.09 6.91
CA HIS A 25 -2.88 11.47 8.16
C HIS A 25 -1.35 11.37 8.03
N HIS A 26 -0.84 10.27 7.46
CA HIS A 26 0.57 10.06 7.20
C HIS A 26 1.14 11.14 6.26
N ALA A 27 0.41 11.50 5.20
CA ALA A 27 0.82 12.56 4.28
C ALA A 27 0.92 13.93 4.97
N VAL A 28 -0.10 14.35 5.71
CA VAL A 28 -0.23 15.72 6.24
C VAL A 28 0.45 15.90 7.59
N HIS A 29 0.29 14.98 8.53
CA HIS A 29 0.74 15.18 9.91
C HIS A 29 2.14 14.62 10.17
N VAL A 30 2.47 13.48 9.54
CA VAL A 30 3.78 12.83 9.71
C VAL A 30 4.78 13.39 8.71
N LEU A 31 4.46 13.31 7.42
CA LEU A 31 5.35 13.70 6.33
C LEU A 31 5.18 15.17 5.88
N ARG A 32 4.17 15.86 6.41
CA ARG A 32 3.93 17.32 6.24
C ARG A 32 3.84 17.79 4.79
N ARG A 33 3.23 16.96 3.94
CA ARG A 33 2.94 17.27 2.54
C ARG A 33 1.97 18.44 2.42
N ARG A 34 2.20 19.28 1.42
CA ARG A 34 1.44 20.51 1.17
C ARG A 34 0.91 20.55 -0.25
N VAL A 35 -0.05 21.44 -0.49
CA VAL A 35 -0.51 21.77 -1.84
C VAL A 35 0.68 22.19 -2.70
N GLY A 36 0.77 21.62 -3.90
CA GLY A 36 1.87 21.79 -4.84
C GLY A 36 2.93 20.67 -4.80
N ASP A 37 3.03 19.92 -3.70
CA ASP A 37 3.95 18.79 -3.62
C ASP A 37 3.56 17.70 -4.62
N VAL A 38 4.55 17.01 -5.18
CA VAL A 38 4.34 15.78 -5.94
C VAL A 38 4.65 14.58 -5.05
N ILE A 39 3.68 13.70 -4.89
CA ILE A 39 3.78 12.45 -4.12
C ILE A 39 3.62 11.24 -5.04
N THR A 40 4.17 10.10 -4.63
CA THR A 40 4.00 8.84 -5.33
C THR A 40 2.84 8.07 -4.71
N VAL A 41 1.89 7.63 -5.53
CA VAL A 41 0.75 6.82 -5.12
C VAL A 41 0.76 5.49 -5.87
N VAL A 42 0.49 4.39 -5.19
CA VAL A 42 0.30 3.06 -5.79
C VAL A 42 -1.14 2.58 -5.62
N ASP A 43 -1.67 1.92 -6.64
CA ASP A 43 -3.07 1.46 -6.69
C ASP A 43 -3.30 0.04 -6.16
N GLY A 44 -2.22 -0.66 -5.77
CA GLY A 44 -2.26 -2.07 -5.39
C GLY A 44 -2.46 -3.04 -6.57
N GLN A 45 -2.68 -2.53 -7.79
CA GLN A 45 -2.90 -3.30 -9.02
C GLN A 45 -1.73 -3.17 -10.02
N GLY A 46 -0.66 -2.48 -9.62
CA GLY A 46 0.60 -2.40 -10.35
C GLY A 46 0.86 -1.05 -11.02
N MET A 47 -0.01 -0.06 -10.84
CA MET A 47 0.26 1.31 -11.25
C MET A 47 0.96 2.10 -10.15
N GLU A 48 1.91 2.90 -10.58
CA GLU A 48 2.53 3.97 -9.81
C GLU A 48 2.14 5.30 -10.47
N LEU A 49 1.66 6.23 -9.66
CA LEU A 49 1.12 7.52 -10.07
C LEU A 49 1.95 8.62 -9.42
N ASP A 50 2.39 9.59 -10.23
CA ASP A 50 2.87 10.86 -9.69
C ASP A 50 1.65 11.76 -9.53
N VAL A 51 1.40 12.19 -8.30
CA VAL A 51 0.21 12.95 -7.94
C VAL A 51 0.63 14.30 -7.36
N ARG A 52 0.22 15.38 -8.02
CA ARG A 52 0.37 16.73 -7.49
C ARG A 52 -0.76 17.01 -6.50
N VAL A 53 -0.41 17.30 -5.27
CA VAL A 53 -1.37 17.64 -4.22
C VAL A 53 -2.07 18.96 -4.57
N THR A 54 -3.39 18.93 -4.61
CA THR A 54 -4.26 20.09 -4.94
C THR A 54 -5.00 20.59 -3.71
N ARG A 55 -5.25 19.72 -2.71
CA ARG A 55 -5.89 20.08 -1.45
C ARG A 55 -5.33 19.25 -0.30
N CYS A 56 -5.04 19.89 0.82
CA CYS A 56 -4.84 19.23 2.12
C CYS A 56 -5.89 19.74 3.10
N SER A 57 -6.61 18.84 3.76
CA SER A 57 -7.58 19.17 4.80
C SER A 57 -7.54 18.15 5.93
N SER A 58 -8.27 18.42 7.02
CA SER A 58 -8.47 17.45 8.10
C SER A 58 -9.23 16.19 7.65
N PHE A 59 -9.91 16.23 6.51
CA PHE A 59 -10.76 15.14 6.00
C PHE A 59 -10.09 14.30 4.92
N GLY A 60 -8.94 14.71 4.40
CA GLY A 60 -8.27 14.02 3.30
C GLY A 60 -7.34 14.91 2.49
N VAL A 61 -6.62 14.27 1.56
CA VAL A 61 -5.72 14.89 0.59
C VAL A 61 -6.20 14.55 -0.81
N ASP A 62 -6.41 15.57 -1.64
CA ASP A 62 -6.74 15.38 -3.05
C ASP A 62 -5.56 15.78 -3.92
N GLY A 63 -5.34 15.06 -5.00
CA GLY A 63 -4.34 15.40 -5.98
C GLY A 63 -4.71 15.05 -7.41
N GLU A 64 -4.03 15.69 -8.33
CA GLU A 64 -4.13 15.46 -9.77
C GLU A 64 -2.98 14.56 -10.22
N ILE A 65 -3.29 13.55 -11.03
CA ILE A 65 -2.30 12.65 -11.59
C ILE A 65 -1.55 13.36 -12.71
N VAL A 66 -0.26 13.56 -12.53
CA VAL A 66 0.64 14.25 -13.46
C VAL A 66 1.60 13.28 -14.18
N GLY A 67 1.66 12.03 -13.73
CA GLY A 67 2.46 10.97 -14.33
C GLY A 67 1.89 9.61 -13.98
N LYS A 68 2.02 8.65 -14.89
CA LYS A 68 1.61 7.26 -14.69
C LYS A 68 2.69 6.33 -15.22
N ARG A 69 3.05 5.34 -14.43
CA ARG A 69 3.98 4.28 -14.81
C ARG A 69 3.44 2.95 -14.31
N ARG A 70 3.38 1.95 -15.19
CA ARG A 70 3.15 0.58 -14.75
C ARG A 70 4.46 0.04 -14.23
N ARG A 71 4.48 -0.48 -13.00
CA ARG A 71 5.67 -1.18 -12.52
C ARG A 71 5.76 -2.52 -13.25
N PRO A 72 6.88 -2.83 -13.93
CA PRO A 72 7.12 -4.17 -14.41
C PRO A 72 7.26 -5.06 -13.17
N ARG A 73 6.22 -5.87 -12.92
CA ARG A 73 6.16 -6.75 -11.77
C ARG A 73 5.54 -8.08 -12.17
N ASP A 74 5.81 -8.54 -13.39
CA ASP A 74 5.56 -9.94 -13.73
C ASP A 74 6.55 -10.75 -12.89
N PRO A 75 6.07 -11.47 -11.87
CA PRO A 75 6.96 -12.18 -10.99
C PRO A 75 7.62 -13.31 -11.79
N ILE A 76 8.90 -13.56 -11.53
CA ILE A 76 9.63 -14.67 -12.17
C ILE A 76 8.94 -16.01 -11.83
N ALA A 77 8.26 -16.08 -10.69
CA ALA A 77 7.40 -17.18 -10.29
C ALA A 77 6.27 -16.69 -9.37
N PHE A 78 5.10 -17.33 -9.47
CA PHE A 78 4.00 -17.12 -8.52
C PHE A 78 4.16 -18.06 -7.33
N VAL A 79 4.38 -17.51 -6.14
CA VAL A 79 4.58 -18.27 -4.91
C VAL A 79 3.41 -18.03 -3.96
N THR A 80 2.77 -19.11 -3.50
CA THR A 80 1.77 -19.06 -2.43
C THR A 80 2.36 -19.62 -1.14
N LEU A 81 2.40 -18.81 -0.08
CA LEU A 81 2.89 -19.21 1.23
C LEU A 81 1.72 -19.69 2.09
N ALA A 82 1.64 -21.00 2.31
CA ALA A 82 0.72 -21.58 3.29
C ALA A 82 1.41 -21.62 4.67
N GLN A 83 1.04 -20.71 5.57
CA GLN A 83 1.72 -20.52 6.86
C GLN A 83 0.84 -20.98 8.02
N ALA A 84 1.31 -21.94 8.81
CA ALA A 84 0.67 -22.27 10.09
C ALA A 84 0.73 -21.06 11.04
N ILE A 85 -0.39 -20.67 11.64
CA ILE A 85 -0.46 -19.47 12.49
C ILE A 85 0.46 -19.66 13.72
N PRO A 86 1.52 -18.85 13.88
CA PRO A 86 2.38 -18.93 15.05
C PRO A 86 1.71 -18.30 16.27
N LYS A 87 2.13 -18.69 17.47
CA LYS A 87 1.67 -18.05 18.71
C LYS A 87 2.18 -16.61 18.80
N GLY A 88 1.31 -15.69 19.24
CA GLY A 88 1.62 -14.27 19.43
C GLY A 88 1.80 -13.49 18.13
N GLN A 89 2.52 -12.37 18.17
CA GLN A 89 2.63 -11.40 17.06
C GLN A 89 3.65 -11.80 15.97
N ARG A 90 4.05 -13.08 15.90
CA ARG A 90 5.04 -13.52 14.90
C ARG A 90 4.49 -13.52 13.48
N ILE A 91 3.17 -13.55 13.31
CA ILE A 91 2.53 -13.54 11.99
C ILE A 91 2.78 -12.23 11.24
N ASP A 92 2.89 -11.10 11.95
CA ASP A 92 3.12 -9.79 11.34
C ASP A 92 4.46 -9.75 10.61
N VAL A 93 5.52 -10.29 11.24
CA VAL A 93 6.85 -10.43 10.61
C VAL A 93 6.79 -11.34 9.39
N VAL A 94 5.99 -12.41 9.43
CA VAL A 94 5.83 -13.31 8.27
C VAL A 94 5.15 -12.56 7.11
N ILE A 95 4.08 -11.82 7.39
CA ILE A 95 3.36 -11.05 6.36
C ILE A 95 4.28 -9.99 5.74
N GLU A 96 5.01 -9.24 6.57
CA GLU A 96 5.96 -8.22 6.13
C GLU A 96 7.04 -8.85 5.23
N LYS A 97 7.74 -9.87 5.72
CA LYS A 97 8.87 -10.46 4.99
C LYS A 97 8.44 -11.24 3.76
N ALA A 98 7.30 -11.93 3.79
CA ALA A 98 6.74 -12.58 2.62
C ALA A 98 6.38 -11.57 1.52
N THR A 99 5.81 -10.42 1.90
CA THR A 99 5.48 -9.34 0.95
C THR A 99 6.74 -8.72 0.35
N GLU A 100 7.77 -8.47 1.16
CA GLU A 100 9.05 -7.91 0.71
C GLU A 100 9.77 -8.79 -0.33
N ILE A 101 9.73 -10.12 -0.16
CA ILE A 101 10.35 -11.08 -1.09
C ILE A 101 9.45 -11.44 -2.28
N GLY A 102 8.26 -10.84 -2.39
CA GLY A 102 7.38 -10.97 -3.56
C GLY A 102 6.48 -12.20 -3.57
N VAL A 103 6.09 -12.73 -2.42
CA VAL A 103 5.04 -13.77 -2.33
C VAL A 103 3.73 -13.24 -2.94
N SER A 104 3.08 -14.06 -3.75
CA SER A 104 1.86 -13.69 -4.48
C SER A 104 0.60 -13.84 -3.64
N ALA A 105 0.58 -14.81 -2.72
CA ALA A 105 -0.53 -15.04 -1.81
C ALA A 105 -0.04 -15.66 -0.50
N ILE A 106 -0.68 -15.30 0.61
CA ILE A 106 -0.44 -15.89 1.93
C ILE A 106 -1.73 -16.54 2.39
N ILE A 107 -1.67 -17.81 2.76
CA ILE A 107 -2.78 -18.59 3.31
C ILE A 107 -2.44 -18.91 4.77
N PRO A 108 -3.01 -18.19 5.76
CA PRO A 108 -2.91 -18.58 7.15
C PRO A 108 -3.64 -19.90 7.38
N MET A 109 -3.00 -20.84 8.08
CA MET A 109 -3.54 -22.18 8.32
C MET A 109 -3.58 -22.54 9.80
N MET A 110 -4.68 -23.18 10.20
CA MET A 110 -4.76 -23.96 11.42
C MET A 110 -4.30 -25.39 11.11
N THR A 111 -3.30 -25.85 11.84
CA THR A 111 -2.73 -27.21 11.70
C THR A 111 -2.82 -27.95 13.03
N ALA A 112 -2.56 -29.25 13.03
CA ALA A 112 -2.70 -30.10 14.23
C ALA A 112 -1.89 -29.63 15.46
N ARG A 113 -0.86 -28.79 15.27
CA ARG A 113 -0.01 -28.24 16.34
C ARG A 113 -0.07 -26.71 16.43
N THR A 114 -1.03 -26.08 15.76
CA THR A 114 -1.23 -24.63 15.87
C THR A 114 -1.72 -24.30 17.28
N VAL A 115 -1.03 -23.37 17.95
CA VAL A 115 -1.43 -22.84 19.26
C VAL A 115 -1.97 -21.44 19.02
N SER A 116 -3.29 -21.33 18.96
CA SER A 116 -4.02 -20.06 18.84
C SER A 116 -4.56 -19.68 20.22
N ASP A 117 -3.83 -18.84 20.94
CA ASP A 117 -4.32 -18.15 22.14
C ASP A 117 -4.31 -16.65 21.86
#